data_AF-A0A246G877-F1
#
_entry.id   AF-A0A246G877-F1
#
_cell.length_a   1.000
_cell.length_b   1.000
_cell.length_c   1.000
_cell.angle_alpha   90.00
_cell.angle_beta   90.00
_cell.angle_gamma   90.00
#
_symmetry.space_group_name_H-M   'P 1'
#
loop_
_entity.id
_entity.type
_entity.pdbx_description
1 polymer ?
#
loop_
_entity_poly.entity_id
_entity_poly.type
_entity_poly.pdbx_seq_one_letter_code
_entity_poly.pdbx_strand_id
1 'polypeptide(L)'
;MSNKIRLKNNTLQAHLDFMNPRVYAVSVKYFDDKNPMPTKRIDYEAEIIITSNQGVYLLDVFKRAVWFDQHEPDLISEQISNELSQSLYPVQVRVDPQKMRLIEYTNYNQIVNRWYRNKGKVTTRYASKILSDFYSHFEKNLENRSELERSMEYDVFWNFLFHPNYIDYGNEHSVKTDFYLAIIPYQYPIQFKGIQTIDTHITNSDTVRIDFKSDEMLAAPYFIQEALKNKQEGPFYMQLEVAYYLDVYSLFPVYIRANFNVYTKNAQGIVTVIKRVEFSQYQQNVERNKKPQQKAQTSFLVEEKEEDQDHEIYKTYKGQNYTHQQWLKFEEEQYKIYKEKQKKRSFWDFWE
;
A
#
# COMPACT_ATOMS: atom_id res chain seq x y z
N MET A 1 -9.85 -5.45 -37.67
CA MET A 1 -10.42 -5.17 -36.34
C MET A 1 -9.97 -3.78 -35.92
N SER A 2 -10.82 -2.97 -35.28
CA SER A 2 -10.43 -1.64 -34.80
C SER A 2 -9.32 -1.79 -33.77
N ASN A 3 -8.15 -1.20 -34.01
CA ASN A 3 -6.99 -1.25 -33.11
C ASN A 3 -7.12 -0.27 -31.92
N LYS A 4 -8.35 -0.07 -31.44
CA LYS A 4 -8.69 0.89 -30.40
C LYS A 4 -9.63 0.25 -29.39
N ILE A 5 -9.40 0.53 -28.11
CA ILE A 5 -10.38 0.26 -27.06
C ILE A 5 -11.55 1.24 -27.12
N ARG A 6 -12.70 0.84 -26.59
CA ARG A 6 -13.88 1.69 -26.48
C ARG A 6 -13.99 2.22 -25.05
N LEU A 7 -14.19 3.52 -24.92
CA LEU A 7 -14.57 4.15 -23.66
C LEU A 7 -16.10 4.21 -23.58
N LYS A 8 -16.67 3.90 -22.42
CA LYS A 8 -18.12 4.04 -22.17
C LYS A 8 -18.33 5.37 -21.48
N ASN A 9 -19.05 6.31 -22.13
CA ASN A 9 -19.21 7.68 -21.64
C ASN A 9 -17.84 8.30 -21.29
N ASN A 10 -16.87 8.20 -22.22
CA ASN A 10 -15.49 8.68 -22.05
C ASN A 10 -14.72 8.07 -20.85
N THR A 11 -15.25 7.01 -20.25
CA THR A 11 -14.67 6.34 -19.07
C THR A 11 -14.21 4.92 -19.44
N LEU A 12 -13.01 4.55 -18.97
CA LEU A 12 -12.52 3.18 -19.05
C LEU A 12 -13.32 2.27 -18.10
N GLN A 13 -13.59 1.02 -18.49
CA GLN A 13 -14.34 0.07 -17.66
C GLN A 13 -13.47 -1.15 -17.38
N ALA A 14 -13.11 -1.39 -16.12
CA ALA A 14 -12.38 -2.61 -15.74
C ALA A 14 -13.25 -3.85 -15.96
N HIS A 15 -12.61 -4.97 -16.32
CA HIS A 15 -13.26 -6.28 -16.46
C HIS A 15 -12.61 -7.27 -15.49
N LEU A 16 -13.03 -7.21 -14.23
CA LEU A 16 -12.39 -7.94 -13.13
C LEU A 16 -12.77 -9.43 -13.06
N ASP A 17 -13.96 -9.80 -13.56
CA ASP A 17 -14.49 -11.18 -13.48
C ASP A 17 -13.61 -12.23 -14.17
N PHE A 18 -12.73 -11.82 -15.07
CA PHE A 18 -11.87 -12.70 -15.87
C PHE A 18 -10.40 -12.58 -15.50
N MET A 19 -10.08 -11.93 -14.37
CA MET A 19 -8.71 -11.71 -13.98
C MET A 19 -8.12 -12.93 -13.27
N ASN A 20 -7.09 -13.52 -13.85
CA ASN A 20 -6.24 -14.48 -13.16
C ASN A 20 -5.41 -13.75 -12.08
N PRO A 21 -5.02 -14.44 -10.98
CA PRO A 21 -4.05 -13.90 -10.03
C PRO A 21 -2.84 -13.27 -10.71
N ARG A 22 -2.45 -12.08 -10.27
CA ARG A 22 -1.32 -11.33 -10.84
C ARG A 22 -0.21 -11.21 -9.83
N VAL A 23 0.94 -11.75 -10.18
CA VAL A 23 2.18 -11.50 -9.44
C VAL A 23 2.94 -10.39 -10.14
N TYR A 24 3.35 -9.39 -9.37
CA TYR A 24 4.14 -8.27 -9.82
C TYR A 24 5.47 -8.29 -9.10
N ALA A 25 6.53 -7.95 -9.82
CA ALA A 25 7.75 -7.51 -9.19
C ALA A 25 7.78 -5.98 -9.19
N VAL A 26 8.00 -5.42 -8.01
CA VAL A 26 7.94 -4.00 -7.71
C VAL A 26 9.33 -3.55 -7.29
N SER A 27 9.73 -2.38 -7.77
CA SER A 27 11.03 -1.77 -7.47
C SER A 27 10.86 -0.28 -7.22
N VAL A 28 11.39 0.18 -6.08
CA VAL A 28 11.48 1.60 -5.71
C VAL A 28 12.95 1.96 -5.59
N LYS A 29 13.41 2.93 -6.38
CA LYS A 29 14.81 3.33 -6.47
C LYS A 29 14.95 4.81 -6.15
N TYR A 30 15.86 5.13 -5.24
CA TYR A 30 16.20 6.49 -4.85
C TYR A 30 17.56 6.84 -5.43
N PHE A 31 17.69 8.03 -6.00
CA PHE A 31 18.91 8.56 -6.57
C PHE A 31 19.16 9.94 -5.99
N ASP A 32 20.38 10.17 -5.53
CA ASP A 32 20.85 11.48 -5.08
C ASP A 32 21.93 11.98 -6.06
N ASP A 33 21.90 13.29 -6.36
CA ASP A 33 22.81 13.96 -7.29
C ASP A 33 22.79 13.36 -8.72
N LYS A 34 23.87 13.53 -9.49
CA LYS A 34 24.06 12.99 -10.84
C LYS A 34 24.47 11.51 -10.85
N ASN A 35 24.31 10.77 -9.74
CA ASN A 35 24.71 9.37 -9.69
C ASN A 35 23.80 8.52 -10.61
N PRO A 36 24.35 7.78 -11.59
CA PRO A 36 23.54 6.89 -12.42
C PRO A 36 22.99 5.68 -11.66
N MET A 37 23.58 5.32 -10.51
CA MET A 37 23.16 4.21 -9.68
C MET A 37 22.29 4.67 -8.50
N PRO A 38 21.29 3.88 -8.11
CA PRO A 38 20.46 4.22 -6.96
C PRO A 38 21.27 4.18 -5.67
N THR A 39 21.07 5.17 -4.81
CA THR A 39 21.63 5.22 -3.45
C THR A 39 20.86 4.35 -2.46
N LYS A 40 19.59 4.04 -2.78
CA LYS A 40 18.77 3.07 -2.06
C LYS A 40 17.79 2.41 -3.02
N ARG A 41 17.53 1.14 -2.80
CA ARG A 41 16.58 0.34 -3.58
C ARG A 41 15.81 -0.62 -2.69
N ILE A 42 14.51 -0.73 -2.95
CA ILE A 42 13.64 -1.73 -2.34
C ILE A 42 12.95 -2.47 -3.47
N ASP A 43 13.11 -3.79 -3.50
CA ASP A 43 12.40 -4.68 -4.42
C ASP A 43 11.48 -5.61 -3.63
N TYR A 44 10.33 -5.98 -4.18
CA TYR A 44 9.47 -7.01 -3.59
C TYR A 44 8.51 -7.59 -4.62
N GLU A 45 7.91 -8.72 -4.25
CA GLU A 45 6.81 -9.29 -5.01
C GLU A 45 5.46 -8.88 -4.39
N ALA A 46 4.55 -8.42 -5.23
CA ALA A 46 3.17 -8.16 -4.87
C ALA A 46 2.25 -9.10 -5.64
N GLU A 47 1.40 -9.86 -4.95
CA GLU A 47 0.40 -10.72 -5.59
C GLU A 47 -0.99 -10.13 -5.35
N ILE A 48 -1.76 -9.96 -6.43
CA ILE A 48 -3.15 -9.50 -6.38
C ILE A 48 -4.04 -10.66 -6.83
N ILE A 49 -4.98 -11.03 -5.96
CA ILE A 49 -6.04 -11.98 -6.28
C ILE A 49 -7.37 -11.24 -6.19
N ILE A 50 -8.19 -11.36 -7.23
CA ILE A 50 -9.53 -10.78 -7.25
C ILE A 50 -10.55 -11.90 -7.14
N THR A 51 -11.49 -11.73 -6.23
CA THR A 51 -12.67 -12.60 -6.12
C THR A 51 -13.94 -11.78 -6.27
N SER A 52 -14.93 -12.33 -6.97
CA SER A 52 -16.25 -11.73 -7.09
C SER A 52 -17.33 -12.67 -6.54
N ASN A 53 -18.18 -12.16 -5.65
CA ASN A 53 -19.36 -12.86 -5.14
C ASN A 53 -20.54 -11.89 -5.14
N GLN A 54 -21.63 -12.24 -5.83
CA GLN A 54 -22.87 -11.44 -5.90
C GLN A 54 -22.65 -9.95 -6.23
N GLY A 55 -21.68 -9.62 -7.08
CA GLY A 55 -21.36 -8.25 -7.48
C GLY A 55 -20.47 -7.48 -6.50
N VAL A 56 -20.06 -8.08 -5.39
CA VAL A 56 -19.00 -7.59 -4.51
C VAL A 56 -17.66 -8.10 -5.03
N TYR A 57 -16.69 -7.19 -5.15
CA TYR A 57 -15.33 -7.51 -5.58
C TYR A 57 -14.36 -7.30 -4.42
N LEU A 58 -13.62 -8.34 -4.08
CA LEU A 58 -12.57 -8.33 -3.08
C LEU A 58 -11.21 -8.46 -3.76
N LEU A 59 -10.31 -7.55 -3.43
CA LEU A 59 -8.89 -7.62 -3.77
C LEU A 59 -8.10 -8.09 -2.56
N ASP A 60 -7.48 -9.27 -2.67
CA ASP A 60 -6.45 -9.70 -1.76
C ASP A 60 -5.09 -9.27 -2.30
N VAL A 61 -4.38 -8.43 -1.53
CA VAL A 61 -3.04 -7.97 -1.83
C VAL A 61 -2.07 -8.68 -0.90
N PHE A 62 -1.09 -9.38 -1.45
CA PHE A 62 0.03 -9.97 -0.73
C PHE A 62 1.31 -9.22 -1.05
N LYS A 63 2.21 -9.15 -0.08
CA LYS A 63 3.57 -8.61 -0.24
C LYS A 63 4.56 -9.64 0.27
N ARG A 64 5.49 -10.08 -0.57
CA ARG A 64 6.43 -11.17 -0.28
C ARG A 64 7.81 -10.84 -0.81
N ALA A 65 8.79 -11.59 -0.32
CA ALA A 65 10.17 -11.59 -0.78
C ALA A 65 10.71 -10.16 -0.91
N VAL A 66 10.91 -9.47 0.20
CA VAL A 66 11.41 -8.09 0.21
C VAL A 66 12.93 -8.13 0.14
N TRP A 67 13.53 -7.40 -0.79
CA TRP A 67 14.96 -7.18 -0.89
C TRP A 67 15.30 -5.70 -0.72
N PHE A 68 16.39 -5.45 -0.01
CA PHE A 68 16.98 -4.13 0.17
C PHE A 68 18.30 -4.12 -0.58
N ASP A 69 18.54 -3.13 -1.43
CA ASP A 69 19.80 -2.99 -2.17
C ASP A 69 20.30 -4.30 -2.83
N GLN A 70 19.35 -5.10 -3.35
CA GLN A 70 19.53 -6.39 -4.00
C GLN A 70 20.01 -7.55 -3.10
N HIS A 71 19.90 -7.43 -1.78
CA HIS A 71 20.12 -8.51 -0.83
C HIS A 71 18.88 -8.77 0.03
N GLU A 72 18.84 -9.95 0.64
CA GLU A 72 17.81 -10.28 1.63
C GLU A 72 17.98 -9.43 2.91
N PRO A 73 16.91 -9.21 3.69
CA PRO A 73 16.98 -8.41 4.92
C PRO A 73 17.99 -9.00 5.91
N ASP A 74 19.14 -8.36 6.07
CA ASP A 74 20.24 -8.80 6.94
C ASP A 74 20.54 -7.79 8.06
N LEU A 75 20.23 -6.51 7.84
CA LEU A 75 20.25 -5.50 8.88
C LEU A 75 19.04 -5.65 9.82
N ILE A 76 19.24 -5.33 11.11
CA ILE A 76 18.17 -5.41 12.13
C ILE A 76 16.93 -4.61 11.72
N SER A 77 17.11 -3.39 11.20
CA SER A 77 16.00 -2.55 10.74
C SER A 77 15.22 -3.15 9.58
N GLU A 78 15.90 -3.87 8.68
CA GLU A 78 15.28 -4.50 7.52
C GLU A 78 14.53 -5.78 7.92
N GLN A 79 15.13 -6.57 8.80
CA GLN A 79 14.51 -7.77 9.37
C GLN A 79 13.22 -7.40 10.11
N ILE A 80 13.26 -6.37 10.97
CA ILE A 80 12.08 -5.85 11.67
C ILE A 80 11.03 -5.36 10.67
N SER A 81 11.43 -4.59 9.65
CA SER A 81 10.50 -4.11 8.62
C SER A 81 9.80 -5.27 7.88
N ASN A 82 10.55 -6.31 7.53
CA ASN A 82 10.02 -7.51 6.88
C ASN A 82 9.05 -8.28 7.80
N GLU A 83 9.41 -8.49 9.07
CA GLU A 83 8.57 -9.19 10.06
C GLU A 83 7.25 -8.42 10.33
N LEU A 84 7.31 -7.09 10.44
CA LEU A 84 6.12 -6.25 10.56
C LEU A 84 5.25 -6.30 9.31
N SER A 85 5.85 -6.24 8.11
CA SER A 85 5.11 -6.35 6.85
C SER A 85 4.38 -7.69 6.73
N GLN A 86 4.98 -8.79 7.18
CA GLN A 86 4.33 -10.12 7.17
C GLN A 86 3.15 -10.20 8.14
N SER A 87 3.15 -9.38 9.19
CA SER A 87 2.00 -9.27 10.10
C SER A 87 0.85 -8.48 9.47
N LEU A 88 1.16 -7.54 8.57
CA LEU A 88 0.17 -6.76 7.80
C LEU A 88 -0.41 -7.53 6.61
N TYR A 89 0.40 -8.21 5.81
CA TYR A 89 -0.03 -8.81 4.53
C TYR A 89 -0.34 -10.32 4.64
N PRO A 90 -1.47 -10.81 4.11
CA PRO A 90 -2.33 -10.16 3.12
C PRO A 90 -3.28 -9.10 3.67
N VAL A 91 -3.54 -8.08 2.85
CA VAL A 91 -4.58 -7.08 3.10
C VAL A 91 -5.69 -7.31 2.10
N GLN A 92 -6.93 -7.45 2.59
CA GLN A 92 -8.11 -7.61 1.75
C GLN A 92 -8.91 -6.32 1.76
N VAL A 93 -9.30 -5.87 0.57
CA VAL A 93 -10.15 -4.68 0.40
C VAL A 93 -11.33 -4.96 -0.50
N ARG A 94 -12.44 -4.31 -0.21
CA ARG A 94 -13.59 -4.23 -1.12
C ARG A 94 -13.39 -3.05 -2.06
N VAL A 95 -13.66 -3.26 -3.35
CA VAL A 95 -13.50 -2.22 -4.38
C VAL A 95 -14.79 -1.97 -5.15
N ASP A 96 -14.96 -0.73 -5.62
CA ASP A 96 -15.94 -0.39 -6.65
C ASP A 96 -15.43 -0.94 -8.00
N PRO A 97 -16.13 -1.91 -8.63
CA PRO A 97 -15.66 -2.51 -9.87
C PRO A 97 -15.65 -1.57 -11.07
N GLN A 98 -16.45 -0.49 -11.05
CA GLN A 98 -16.51 0.46 -12.16
C GLN A 98 -15.39 1.49 -12.08
N LYS A 99 -15.04 1.92 -10.86
CA LYS A 99 -14.06 3.00 -10.63
C LYS A 99 -12.72 2.50 -10.09
N MET A 100 -12.62 1.24 -9.72
CA MET A 100 -11.49 0.65 -8.98
C MET A 100 -11.11 1.45 -7.73
N ARG A 101 -12.12 2.03 -7.05
CA ARG A 101 -11.91 2.76 -5.80
C ARG A 101 -11.98 1.82 -4.62
N LEU A 102 -11.04 1.97 -3.69
CA LEU A 102 -11.09 1.31 -2.39
C LEU A 102 -12.35 1.78 -1.64
N ILE A 103 -13.16 0.83 -1.18
CA ILE A 103 -14.35 1.09 -0.36
C ILE A 103 -14.01 0.91 1.12
N GLU A 104 -13.41 -0.24 1.48
CA GLU A 104 -12.99 -0.53 2.85
C GLU A 104 -11.98 -1.68 2.90
N TYR A 105 -11.34 -1.83 4.06
CA TYR A 105 -10.53 -2.99 4.42
C TYR A 105 -11.41 -4.03 5.12
N THR A 106 -11.48 -5.24 4.58
CA THR A 106 -12.43 -6.27 5.05
C THR A 106 -11.82 -7.25 6.04
N ASN A 107 -10.49 -7.39 6.08
CA ASN A 107 -9.81 -8.37 6.93
C ASN A 107 -9.07 -7.76 8.15
N TYR A 108 -9.52 -6.60 8.65
CA TYR A 108 -8.90 -5.88 9.77
C TYR A 108 -8.59 -6.79 10.99
N ASN A 109 -9.58 -7.53 11.48
CA ASN A 109 -9.42 -8.43 12.63
C ASN A 109 -8.35 -9.51 12.38
N GLN A 110 -8.24 -9.99 11.14
CA GLN A 110 -7.24 -10.99 10.76
C GLN A 110 -5.81 -10.40 10.76
N ILE A 111 -5.66 -9.13 10.37
CA ILE A 111 -4.38 -8.39 10.45
C ILE A 111 -3.94 -8.29 11.92
N VAL A 112 -4.82 -7.81 12.80
CA VAL A 112 -4.55 -7.68 14.24
C VAL A 112 -4.19 -9.04 14.87
N ASN A 113 -4.95 -10.09 14.55
CA ASN A 113 -4.69 -11.43 15.06
C ASN A 113 -3.35 -12.01 14.58
N ARG A 114 -2.93 -11.74 13.35
CA ARG A 114 -1.61 -12.17 12.85
C ARG A 114 -0.47 -11.51 13.60
N TRP A 115 -0.60 -10.22 13.93
CA TRP A 115 0.36 -9.55 14.78
C TRP A 115 0.48 -10.24 16.14
N TYR A 116 -0.61 -10.50 16.86
CA TYR A 116 -0.50 -11.14 18.18
C TYR A 116 0.09 -12.56 18.14
N ARG A 117 -0.18 -13.33 17.07
CA ARG A 117 0.45 -14.65 16.85
C ARG A 117 1.96 -14.52 16.62
N ASN A 118 2.41 -13.44 15.99
CA ASN A 118 3.81 -13.22 15.64
C ASN A 118 4.59 -12.42 16.69
N LYS A 119 3.91 -11.60 17.51
CA LYS A 119 4.51 -10.64 18.45
C LYS A 119 5.56 -11.30 19.33
N GLY A 120 5.25 -12.45 19.93
CA GLY A 120 6.18 -13.15 20.82
C GLY A 120 7.48 -13.56 20.13
N LYS A 121 7.43 -13.93 18.84
CA LYS A 121 8.62 -14.28 18.05
C LYS A 121 9.47 -13.03 17.78
N VAL A 122 8.83 -11.95 17.37
CA VAL A 122 9.46 -10.68 17.00
C VAL A 122 10.10 -10.00 18.23
N THR A 123 9.39 -9.93 19.36
CA THR A 123 9.87 -9.23 20.57
C THR A 123 10.96 -10.00 21.30
N THR A 124 10.95 -11.33 21.27
CA THR A 124 11.99 -12.17 21.90
C THR A 124 13.31 -12.08 21.13
N ARG A 125 13.24 -11.96 19.80
CA ARG A 125 14.42 -11.90 18.93
C ARG A 125 15.23 -10.62 19.11
N TYR A 126 14.57 -9.51 19.41
CA TYR A 126 15.21 -8.20 19.55
C TYR A 126 14.84 -7.51 20.87
N ALA A 127 15.38 -8.03 21.98
CA ALA A 127 15.11 -7.51 23.32
C ALA A 127 15.89 -6.20 23.58
N SER A 128 15.27 -5.06 23.30
CA SER A 128 15.74 -3.75 23.79
C SER A 128 14.56 -2.86 24.19
N LYS A 129 14.80 -1.92 25.10
CA LYS A 129 13.77 -0.95 25.51
C LYS A 129 13.24 -0.15 24.31
N ILE A 130 14.15 0.32 23.44
CA ILE A 130 13.81 1.09 22.25
C ILE A 130 12.87 0.30 21.33
N LEU A 131 13.18 -0.98 21.10
CA LEU A 131 12.34 -1.83 20.25
C LEU A 131 11.02 -2.20 20.92
N SER A 132 11.00 -2.39 22.24
CA SER A 132 9.76 -2.57 22.99
C SER A 132 8.82 -1.37 22.84
N ASP A 133 9.36 -0.15 22.97
CA ASP A 133 8.58 1.08 22.79
C ASP A 133 8.06 1.20 21.35
N PHE A 134 8.91 0.88 20.36
CA PHE A 134 8.55 0.84 18.94
C PHE A 134 7.43 -0.17 18.65
N TYR A 135 7.53 -1.41 19.14
CA TYR A 135 6.48 -2.42 18.96
C TYR A 135 5.18 -2.04 19.66
N SER A 136 5.25 -1.37 20.81
CA SER A 136 4.06 -0.84 21.48
C SER A 136 3.37 0.25 20.65
N HIS A 137 4.13 1.12 19.98
CA HIS A 137 3.56 2.12 19.07
C HIS A 137 2.96 1.47 17.82
N PHE A 138 3.65 0.50 17.23
CA PHE A 138 3.11 -0.28 16.11
C PHE A 138 1.79 -0.96 16.48
N GLU A 139 1.75 -1.65 17.63
CA GLU A 139 0.55 -2.32 18.14
C GLU A 139 -0.61 -1.35 18.34
N LYS A 140 -0.37 -0.19 18.97
CA LYS A 140 -1.41 0.83 19.18
C LYS A 140 -1.99 1.34 17.85
N ASN A 141 -1.15 1.52 16.83
CA ASN A 141 -1.61 1.93 15.51
C ASN A 141 -2.39 0.80 14.81
N LEU A 142 -1.96 -0.45 15.00
CA LEU A 142 -2.61 -1.62 14.42
C LEU A 142 -3.99 -1.89 15.03
N GLU A 143 -4.14 -1.71 16.34
CA GLU A 143 -5.39 -1.88 17.10
C GLU A 143 -6.40 -0.74 16.86
N ASN A 144 -5.98 0.32 16.19
CA ASN A 144 -6.86 1.39 15.75
C ASN A 144 -7.10 1.29 14.25
N ARG A 145 -8.30 0.84 13.86
CA ARG A 145 -8.68 0.66 12.46
C ARG A 145 -8.40 1.90 11.62
N SER A 146 -8.83 3.08 12.04
CA SER A 146 -8.62 4.31 11.26
C SER A 146 -7.14 4.65 11.09
N GLU A 147 -6.31 4.36 12.08
CA GLU A 147 -4.86 4.57 11.98
C GLU A 147 -4.20 3.55 11.05
N LEU A 148 -4.61 2.28 11.10
CA LEU A 148 -4.17 1.27 10.15
C LEU A 148 -4.55 1.66 8.72
N GLU A 149 -5.82 1.98 8.48
CA GLU A 149 -6.33 2.33 7.15
C GLU A 149 -5.60 3.57 6.60
N ARG A 150 -5.38 4.59 7.44
CA ARG A 150 -4.56 5.76 7.12
C ARG A 150 -3.11 5.38 6.84
N SER A 151 -2.56 4.39 7.54
CA SER A 151 -1.17 3.97 7.35
C SER A 151 -0.90 3.40 5.97
N MET A 152 -1.91 2.76 5.37
CA MET A 152 -1.84 2.20 4.03
C MET A 152 -1.77 3.28 2.94
N GLU A 153 -2.28 4.49 3.22
CA GLU A 153 -2.11 5.64 2.31
C GLU A 153 -0.64 6.08 2.18
N TYR A 154 0.23 5.71 3.14
CA TYR A 154 1.66 5.98 3.07
C TYR A 154 2.46 4.92 2.29
N ASP A 155 1.81 3.87 1.76
CA ASP A 155 2.48 2.87 0.93
C ASP A 155 2.36 3.25 -0.56
N VAL A 156 3.52 3.45 -1.19
CA VAL A 156 3.65 3.85 -2.59
C VAL A 156 2.93 2.90 -3.56
N PHE A 157 2.91 1.60 -3.28
CA PHE A 157 2.19 0.63 -4.11
C PHE A 157 0.69 0.84 -4.05
N TRP A 158 0.16 1.14 -2.86
CA TRP A 158 -1.26 1.44 -2.69
C TRP A 158 -1.66 2.71 -3.42
N ASN A 159 -0.81 3.74 -3.37
CA ASN A 159 -1.06 4.97 -4.12
C ASN A 159 -1.17 4.71 -5.63
N PHE A 160 -0.27 3.91 -6.21
CA PHE A 160 -0.33 3.56 -7.63
C PHE A 160 -1.49 2.62 -7.97
N LEU A 161 -1.76 1.61 -7.14
CA LEU A 161 -2.81 0.62 -7.38
C LEU A 161 -4.21 1.25 -7.39
N PHE A 162 -4.47 2.18 -6.48
CA PHE A 162 -5.78 2.83 -6.31
C PHE A 162 -5.87 4.23 -6.90
N HIS A 163 -4.85 4.66 -7.66
CA HIS A 163 -4.93 5.91 -8.41
C HIS A 163 -6.12 5.85 -9.42
N PRO A 164 -6.97 6.89 -9.49
CA PRO A 164 -8.16 6.88 -10.35
C PRO A 164 -7.83 6.89 -11.85
N ASN A 165 -7.66 5.69 -12.42
CA ASN A 165 -7.47 5.48 -13.85
C ASN A 165 -8.80 5.33 -14.64
N TYR A 166 -9.90 5.04 -13.95
CA TYR A 166 -11.22 4.77 -14.51
C TYR A 166 -12.14 5.97 -14.28
N ILE A 167 -11.77 7.10 -14.88
CA ILE A 167 -12.46 8.39 -14.80
C ILE A 167 -12.93 8.85 -16.17
N ASP A 168 -13.76 9.88 -16.20
CA ASP A 168 -14.20 10.52 -17.44
C ASP A 168 -13.04 11.36 -18.01
N TYR A 169 -12.51 10.92 -19.16
CA TYR A 169 -11.43 11.62 -19.87
C TYR A 169 -11.92 12.67 -20.87
N GLY A 170 -13.23 12.89 -20.96
CA GLY A 170 -13.83 13.75 -21.97
C GLY A 170 -13.55 13.30 -23.41
N ASN A 171 -13.97 14.12 -24.35
CA ASN A 171 -13.82 13.83 -25.79
C ASN A 171 -12.37 13.98 -26.28
N GLU A 172 -11.54 14.70 -25.53
CA GLU A 172 -10.12 14.92 -25.83
C GLU A 172 -9.22 13.83 -25.23
N HIS A 173 -9.80 12.86 -24.52
CA HIS A 173 -9.07 11.80 -23.81
C HIS A 173 -8.03 12.34 -22.83
N SER A 174 -8.36 13.46 -22.18
CA SER A 174 -7.48 14.24 -21.31
C SER A 174 -8.29 14.90 -20.20
N VAL A 175 -7.81 14.82 -18.96
CA VAL A 175 -8.50 15.35 -17.79
C VAL A 175 -7.51 15.92 -16.77
N LYS A 176 -7.87 17.06 -16.16
CA LYS A 176 -7.13 17.58 -15.02
C LYS A 176 -7.51 16.79 -13.77
N THR A 177 -6.51 16.30 -13.05
CA THR A 177 -6.71 15.50 -11.85
C THR A 177 -5.56 15.68 -10.87
N ASP A 178 -5.76 15.17 -9.66
CA ASP A 178 -4.76 15.13 -8.63
C ASP A 178 -4.19 13.72 -8.48
N PHE A 179 -2.91 13.63 -8.15
CA PHE A 179 -2.22 12.40 -7.81
C PHE A 179 -1.63 12.52 -6.42
N TYR A 180 -1.95 11.61 -5.51
CA TYR A 180 -1.42 11.59 -4.15
C TYR A 180 -0.33 10.53 -4.06
N LEU A 181 0.90 10.93 -3.69
CA LEU A 181 2.05 10.01 -3.65
C LEU A 181 2.87 10.15 -2.36
N ALA A 182 3.00 9.05 -1.62
CA ALA A 182 3.88 8.89 -0.47
C ALA A 182 5.32 8.58 -0.92
N ILE A 183 6.07 9.63 -1.28
CA ILE A 183 7.46 9.50 -1.76
C ILE A 183 8.42 9.14 -0.63
N ILE A 184 8.17 9.70 0.56
CA ILE A 184 8.96 9.44 1.77
C ILE A 184 8.13 8.55 2.69
N PRO A 185 8.69 7.43 3.19
CA PRO A 185 8.01 6.60 4.17
C PRO A 185 7.50 7.42 5.36
N TYR A 186 6.27 7.13 5.79
CA TYR A 186 5.61 7.74 6.96
C TYR A 186 5.35 9.25 6.85
N GLN A 187 5.47 9.84 5.67
CA GLN A 187 5.03 11.21 5.40
C GLN A 187 3.74 11.21 4.57
N TYR A 188 2.87 12.19 4.85
CA TYR A 188 1.62 12.34 4.14
C TYR A 188 1.82 12.44 2.62
N PRO A 189 0.99 11.74 1.81
CA PRO A 189 1.10 11.80 0.37
C PRO A 189 1.10 13.24 -0.14
N ILE A 190 2.05 13.54 -1.01
CA ILE A 190 2.10 14.84 -1.67
C ILE A 190 1.02 14.85 -2.76
N GLN A 191 0.21 15.90 -2.79
CA GLN A 191 -0.76 16.14 -3.85
C GLN A 191 -0.08 16.81 -5.05
N PHE A 192 0.00 16.10 -6.16
CA PHE A 192 0.44 16.61 -7.45
C PHE A 192 -0.79 16.93 -8.30
N LYS A 193 -0.96 18.19 -8.68
CA LYS A 193 -1.95 18.57 -9.69
C LYS A 193 -1.37 18.32 -11.07
N GLY A 194 -2.16 17.83 -12.01
CA GLY A 194 -1.65 17.52 -13.34
C GLY A 194 -2.71 17.18 -14.37
N ILE A 195 -2.23 16.70 -15.51
CA ILE A 195 -3.06 16.23 -16.62
C ILE A 195 -2.85 14.73 -16.76
N GLN A 196 -3.96 14.00 -16.83
CA GLN A 196 -4.00 12.58 -17.15
C GLN A 196 -4.58 12.37 -18.54
N THR A 197 -3.88 11.63 -19.40
CA THR A 197 -4.29 11.32 -20.77
C THR A 197 -4.39 9.82 -20.98
N ILE A 198 -5.34 9.38 -21.80
CA ILE A 198 -5.47 7.98 -22.21
C ILE A 198 -5.26 7.85 -23.72
N ASP A 199 -4.32 7.00 -24.12
CA ASP A 199 -4.19 6.58 -25.51
C ASP A 199 -5.07 5.35 -25.75
N THR A 200 -6.13 5.53 -26.52
CA THR A 200 -7.08 4.46 -26.84
C THR A 200 -6.54 3.45 -27.85
N HIS A 201 -5.40 3.72 -28.50
CA HIS A 201 -4.78 2.75 -29.41
C HIS A 201 -4.16 1.60 -28.63
N ILE A 202 -4.40 0.38 -29.12
CA ILE A 202 -3.79 -0.82 -28.57
C ILE A 202 -2.34 -0.86 -29.04
N THR A 203 -1.41 -0.99 -28.10
CA THR A 203 0.02 -1.11 -28.36
C THR A 203 0.35 -2.49 -28.95
N ASN A 204 1.58 -2.66 -29.45
CA ASN A 204 2.09 -3.96 -29.92
C ASN A 204 2.17 -5.03 -28.82
N SER A 205 2.04 -4.65 -27.54
CA SER A 205 2.07 -5.55 -26.39
C SER A 205 0.68 -5.84 -25.82
N ASP A 206 -0.40 -5.62 -26.61
CA ASP A 206 -1.79 -5.81 -26.18
C ASP A 206 -2.14 -4.98 -24.93
N THR A 207 -1.65 -3.74 -24.87
CA THR A 207 -1.94 -2.81 -23.77
C THR A 207 -2.56 -1.50 -24.22
N VAL A 208 -3.17 -0.80 -23.26
CA VAL A 208 -3.63 0.58 -23.35
C VAL A 208 -2.77 1.43 -22.41
N ARG A 209 -2.37 2.63 -22.84
CA ARG A 209 -1.51 3.51 -22.05
C ARG A 209 -2.30 4.66 -21.45
N ILE A 210 -2.08 4.90 -20.16
CA ILE A 210 -2.53 6.11 -19.46
C ILE A 210 -1.29 6.82 -18.94
N ASP A 211 -1.17 8.11 -19.20
CA ASP A 211 -0.07 8.95 -18.70
C ASP A 211 -0.63 9.99 -17.75
N PHE A 212 0.07 10.26 -16.65
CA PHE A 212 -0.14 11.41 -15.79
C PHE A 212 1.14 12.24 -15.75
N LYS A 213 1.00 13.55 -15.96
CA LYS A 213 2.09 14.51 -15.81
C LYS A 213 1.63 15.64 -14.90
N SER A 214 2.35 15.82 -13.79
CA SER A 214 2.08 16.93 -12.88
C SER A 214 2.50 18.27 -13.48
N ASP A 215 1.86 19.32 -13.00
CA ASP A 215 2.40 20.66 -13.04
C ASP A 215 3.70 20.72 -12.22
N GLU A 216 4.57 21.67 -12.56
CA GLU A 216 5.73 22.00 -11.75
C GLU A 216 5.26 22.70 -10.46
N MET A 217 5.82 22.28 -9.32
CA MET A 217 5.57 22.93 -8.03
C MET A 217 6.85 23.08 -7.21
N LEU A 218 6.85 23.95 -6.21
CA LEU A 218 8.00 24.12 -5.32
C LEU A 218 8.29 22.83 -4.54
N ALA A 219 9.56 22.46 -4.47
CA ALA A 219 10.00 21.29 -3.72
C ALA A 219 9.81 21.51 -2.22
N ALA A 220 9.33 20.48 -1.52
CA ALA A 220 9.22 20.54 -0.08
C ALA A 220 10.64 20.61 0.57
N PRO A 221 10.82 21.37 1.68
CA PRO A 221 12.14 21.60 2.27
C PRO A 221 12.92 20.33 2.63
N TYR A 222 12.22 19.26 3.01
CA TYR A 222 12.85 18.00 3.39
C TYR A 222 13.53 17.27 2.22
N PHE A 223 13.20 17.58 0.97
CA PHE A 223 13.90 17.04 -0.20
C PHE A 223 15.20 17.77 -0.53
N ILE A 224 15.37 18.99 -0.03
CA ILE A 224 16.44 19.92 -0.45
C ILE A 224 17.38 20.29 0.70
N GLN A 225 17.30 19.63 1.85
CA GLN A 225 18.11 19.98 3.02
C GLN A 225 19.62 19.98 2.74
N GLU A 226 20.11 19.03 1.95
CA GLU A 226 21.53 18.95 1.57
C GLU A 226 21.93 20.07 0.60
N ALA A 227 21.08 20.34 -0.40
CA ALA A 227 21.28 21.46 -1.33
C ALA A 227 21.35 22.80 -0.59
N LEU A 228 20.45 23.00 0.39
CA LEU A 228 20.44 24.19 1.25
C LEU A 228 21.70 24.29 2.12
N LYS A 229 22.18 23.18 2.71
CA LYS A 229 23.45 23.15 3.46
C LYS A 229 24.65 23.53 2.60
N ASN A 230 24.64 23.13 1.33
CA ASN A 230 25.66 23.44 0.35
C ASN A 230 25.53 24.85 -0.26
N LYS A 231 24.65 25.70 0.29
CA LYS A 231 24.40 27.07 -0.16
C LYS A 231 24.05 27.17 -1.65
N GLN A 232 23.37 26.15 -2.18
CA GLN A 232 22.79 26.28 -3.52
C GLN A 232 21.68 27.33 -3.49
N GLU A 233 21.81 28.34 -4.33
CA GLU A 233 20.85 29.45 -4.43
C GLU A 233 19.77 29.14 -5.48
N GLY A 234 18.59 29.73 -5.26
CA GLY A 234 17.47 29.67 -6.19
C GLY A 234 16.33 28.76 -5.74
N PRO A 235 15.20 28.81 -6.46
CA PRO A 235 14.06 27.95 -6.19
C PRO A 235 14.37 26.50 -6.60
N PHE A 236 13.81 25.59 -5.81
CA PHE A 236 13.80 24.17 -6.10
C PHE A 236 12.37 23.77 -6.47
N TYR A 237 12.27 22.92 -7.47
CA TYR A 237 11.03 22.45 -8.05
C TYR A 237 10.93 20.94 -7.95
N MET A 238 9.71 20.43 -8.03
CA MET A 238 9.45 19.02 -8.13
C MET A 238 8.32 18.73 -9.13
N GLN A 239 8.37 17.54 -9.71
CA GLN A 239 7.37 17.04 -10.65
C GLN A 239 7.23 15.52 -10.57
N LEU A 240 6.06 15.03 -10.95
CA LEU A 240 5.74 13.61 -11.04
C LEU A 240 5.26 13.27 -12.45
N GLU A 241 5.85 12.23 -13.04
CA GLU A 241 5.39 11.63 -14.28
C GLU A 241 5.09 10.15 -14.04
N VAL A 242 3.91 9.68 -14.44
CA VAL A 242 3.45 8.30 -14.26
C VAL A 242 2.92 7.77 -15.58
N ALA A 243 3.25 6.53 -15.91
CA ALA A 243 2.69 5.81 -17.05
C ALA A 243 2.15 4.47 -16.57
N TYR A 244 0.86 4.22 -16.84
CA TYR A 244 0.19 2.95 -16.66
C TYR A 244 0.03 2.26 -18.00
N TYR A 245 0.30 0.97 -18.02
CA TYR A 245 0.00 0.08 -19.14
C TYR A 245 -0.98 -0.96 -18.61
N LEU A 246 -2.17 -0.96 -19.19
CA LEU A 246 -3.28 -1.85 -18.81
C LEU A 246 -3.45 -2.90 -19.91
N ASP A 247 -3.63 -4.18 -19.59
CA ASP A 247 -3.92 -5.17 -20.63
C ASP A 247 -5.31 -4.95 -21.25
N VAL A 248 -5.47 -5.30 -22.52
CA VAL A 248 -6.75 -5.12 -23.23
C VAL A 248 -7.88 -6.05 -22.78
N TYR A 249 -7.61 -7.09 -21.98
CA TYR A 249 -8.61 -8.09 -21.60
C TYR A 249 -9.38 -7.69 -20.34
N SER A 250 -8.66 -7.33 -19.29
CA SER A 250 -9.22 -6.91 -18.00
C SER A 250 -9.12 -5.41 -17.76
N LEU A 251 -8.35 -4.70 -18.59
CA LEU A 251 -8.04 -3.28 -18.44
C LEU A 251 -7.42 -2.96 -17.09
N PHE A 252 -6.58 -3.87 -16.58
CA PHE A 252 -5.91 -3.73 -15.29
C PHE A 252 -4.38 -3.61 -15.46
N PRO A 253 -3.66 -2.96 -14.52
CA PRO A 253 -2.23 -2.73 -14.71
C PRO A 253 -1.42 -4.00 -14.97
N VAL A 254 -0.62 -4.00 -16.04
CA VAL A 254 0.45 -4.98 -16.30
C VAL A 254 1.82 -4.36 -16.06
N TYR A 255 1.95 -3.05 -16.28
CA TYR A 255 3.18 -2.31 -16.03
C TYR A 255 2.84 -0.90 -15.56
N ILE A 256 3.53 -0.44 -14.53
CA ILE A 256 3.47 0.94 -14.04
C ILE A 256 4.90 1.45 -13.95
N ARG A 257 5.13 2.67 -14.42
CA ARG A 257 6.37 3.40 -14.22
C ARG A 257 6.05 4.77 -13.68
N ALA A 258 6.78 5.21 -12.66
CA ALA A 258 6.72 6.59 -12.22
C ALA A 258 8.11 7.15 -12.00
N ASN A 259 8.29 8.43 -12.33
CA ASN A 259 9.50 9.19 -12.06
C ASN A 259 9.10 10.45 -11.30
N PHE A 260 9.54 10.54 -10.05
CA PHE A 260 9.48 11.74 -9.26
C PHE A 260 10.85 12.42 -9.31
N ASN A 261 10.89 13.71 -9.66
CA ASN A 261 12.13 14.46 -9.76
C ASN A 261 12.07 15.72 -8.91
N VAL A 262 13.16 16.02 -8.21
CA VAL A 262 13.44 17.31 -7.56
C VAL A 262 14.61 17.94 -8.29
N TYR A 263 14.48 19.20 -8.68
CA TYR A 263 15.44 19.87 -9.53
C TYR A 263 15.48 21.38 -9.31
N THR A 264 16.53 22.03 -9.80
CA THR A 264 16.62 23.49 -9.90
C THR A 264 16.78 23.93 -11.35
N LYS A 265 16.52 25.21 -11.63
CA LYS A 265 16.71 25.83 -12.93
C LYS A 265 17.65 27.02 -12.79
N ASN A 266 18.65 27.11 -13.67
CA ASN A 266 19.46 28.32 -13.75
C ASN A 266 18.70 29.44 -14.49
N ALA A 267 19.31 30.63 -14.62
CA ALA A 267 18.72 31.78 -15.30
C ALA A 267 18.37 31.52 -16.78
N GLN A 268 19.00 30.53 -17.42
CA GLN A 268 18.72 30.10 -18.80
C GLN A 268 17.65 29.00 -18.87
N GLY A 269 17.06 28.59 -17.74
CA GLY A 269 16.07 27.53 -17.66
C GLY A 269 16.65 26.12 -17.75
N ILE A 270 17.97 25.95 -17.68
CA ILE A 270 18.63 24.64 -17.71
C ILE A 270 18.34 23.92 -16.39
N VAL A 271 17.74 22.74 -16.51
CA VAL A 271 17.34 21.88 -15.39
C VAL A 271 18.55 21.10 -14.87
N THR A 272 18.77 21.15 -13.56
CA THR A 272 19.70 20.28 -12.83
C THR A 272 18.92 19.43 -11.84
N VAL A 273 18.87 18.12 -12.06
CA VAL A 273 18.23 17.16 -11.15
C VAL A 273 19.09 17.01 -9.90
N ILE A 274 18.44 17.06 -8.74
CA ILE A 274 19.06 16.97 -7.41
C ILE A 274 18.69 15.65 -6.76
N LYS A 275 17.44 15.23 -6.93
CA LYS A 275 16.94 13.96 -6.42
C LYS A 275 15.97 13.35 -7.41
N ARG A 276 16.01 12.04 -7.52
CA ARG A 276 15.05 11.28 -8.33
C ARG A 276 14.59 10.05 -7.56
N VAL A 277 13.29 9.77 -7.63
CA VAL A 277 12.72 8.51 -7.16
C VAL A 277 12.01 7.85 -8.34
N GLU A 278 12.39 6.61 -8.63
CA GLU A 278 11.77 5.81 -9.67
C GLU A 278 10.97 4.69 -9.03
N PHE A 279 9.72 4.54 -9.44
CA PHE A 279 8.89 3.39 -9.14
C PHE A 279 8.67 2.60 -10.41
N SER A 280 8.77 1.28 -10.31
CA SER A 280 8.35 0.38 -11.37
C SER A 280 7.63 -0.83 -10.80
N GLN A 281 6.58 -1.25 -11.47
CA GLN A 281 5.84 -2.48 -11.20
C GLN A 281 5.66 -3.20 -12.52
N TYR A 282 6.09 -4.45 -12.63
CA TYR A 282 5.88 -5.26 -13.83
C TYR A 282 5.23 -6.59 -13.46
N GLN A 283 4.22 -6.99 -14.23
CA GLN A 283 3.58 -8.28 -14.07
C GLN A 283 4.52 -9.39 -14.53
N GLN A 284 4.71 -10.39 -13.69
CA GLN A 284 5.40 -11.63 -14.03
C GLN A 284 4.45 -12.58 -14.79
N ASN A 285 5.00 -13.44 -15.64
CA ASN A 285 4.27 -14.52 -16.32
C ASN A 285 3.07 -14.06 -17.20
N VAL A 286 3.21 -12.93 -17.91
CA VAL A 286 2.14 -12.29 -18.72
C VAL A 286 1.47 -13.26 -19.72
N GLU A 287 2.20 -14.26 -20.23
CA GLU A 287 1.68 -15.25 -21.19
C GLU A 287 0.51 -16.09 -20.64
N ARG A 288 0.42 -16.28 -19.31
CA ARG A 288 -0.65 -17.06 -18.67
C ARG A 288 -2.02 -16.38 -18.74
N ASN A 289 -2.08 -15.09 -19.09
CA ASN A 289 -3.34 -14.33 -19.16
C ASN A 289 -4.09 -14.46 -20.48
N LYS A 290 -3.50 -15.12 -21.49
CA LYS A 290 -4.17 -15.32 -22.80
C LYS A 290 -5.33 -16.32 -22.74
N LYS A 291 -5.58 -16.96 -21.60
CA LYS A 291 -6.70 -17.88 -21.36
C LYS A 291 -7.33 -17.60 -19.98
N PRO A 292 -8.65 -17.34 -19.89
CA PRO A 292 -9.34 -17.23 -18.60
C PRO A 292 -9.21 -18.56 -17.85
N GLN A 293 -8.68 -18.56 -16.63
CA GLN A 293 -8.78 -19.74 -15.76
C GLN A 293 -10.10 -19.74 -15.00
N GLN A 294 -10.55 -20.93 -14.58
CA GLN A 294 -11.72 -21.09 -13.73
C GLN A 294 -11.54 -20.29 -12.43
N LYS A 295 -12.65 -19.72 -11.92
CA LYS A 295 -12.71 -18.84 -10.75
C LYS A 295 -11.71 -19.25 -9.65
N ALA A 296 -10.73 -18.40 -9.40
CA ALA A 296 -9.87 -18.55 -8.23
C ALA A 296 -10.73 -18.38 -6.97
N GLN A 297 -10.74 -19.38 -6.10
CA GLN A 297 -11.29 -19.26 -4.76
C GLN A 297 -10.15 -18.86 -3.83
N THR A 298 -10.33 -17.79 -3.06
CA THR A 298 -9.38 -17.48 -1.99
C THR A 298 -9.75 -18.29 -0.76
N SER A 299 -8.76 -18.74 0.00
CA SER A 299 -8.97 -19.40 1.30
C SER A 299 -9.55 -18.46 2.37
N PHE A 300 -9.72 -17.18 2.04
CA PHE A 300 -10.21 -16.12 2.92
C PHE A 300 -11.67 -15.74 2.64
N LEU A 301 -12.34 -16.36 1.66
CA LEU A 301 -13.80 -16.31 1.49
C LEU A 301 -14.48 -17.13 2.59
N VAL A 302 -14.33 -16.69 3.83
CA VAL A 302 -15.31 -17.00 4.88
C VAL A 302 -16.21 -15.79 4.90
N GLU A 303 -17.38 -15.89 4.26
CA GLU A 303 -18.53 -15.14 4.76
C GLU A 303 -18.57 -15.44 6.26
N GLU A 304 -18.38 -14.44 7.12
CA GLU A 304 -18.62 -14.56 8.55
C GLU A 304 -20.11 -14.87 8.74
N LYS A 305 -20.46 -16.15 8.58
CA LYS A 305 -21.58 -16.74 9.29
C LYS A 305 -21.05 -16.96 10.70
N GLU A 306 -21.60 -16.21 11.64
CA GLU A 306 -21.30 -16.28 13.09
C GLU A 306 -21.53 -17.66 13.73
N GLU A 307 -21.76 -18.74 12.96
CA GLU A 307 -22.39 -19.95 13.50
C GLU A 307 -21.46 -21.10 13.90
N ASP A 308 -20.14 -21.08 13.69
CA ASP A 308 -19.32 -22.26 14.06
C ASP A 308 -17.90 -21.99 14.64
N GLN A 309 -17.57 -20.76 15.06
CA GLN A 309 -16.25 -20.48 15.69
C GLN A 309 -16.21 -20.65 17.22
N ASP A 310 -17.32 -21.03 17.85
CA ASP A 310 -17.45 -21.03 19.32
C ASP A 310 -16.70 -22.15 20.05
N HIS A 311 -16.04 -23.05 19.32
CA HIS A 311 -15.35 -24.21 19.88
C HIS A 311 -13.83 -24.23 19.65
N GLU A 312 -13.28 -23.33 18.84
CA GLU A 312 -11.82 -23.25 18.66
C GLU A 312 -11.17 -22.48 19.82
N ILE A 313 -10.00 -22.97 20.25
CA ILE A 313 -9.19 -22.32 21.28
C ILE A 313 -8.67 -21.00 20.70
N TYR A 314 -9.24 -19.89 21.17
CA TYR A 314 -8.87 -18.55 20.78
C TYR A 314 -7.59 -18.08 21.49
N LYS A 315 -7.46 -18.37 22.80
CA LYS A 315 -6.34 -17.87 23.62
C LYS A 315 -6.09 -18.73 24.85
N THR A 316 -4.82 -18.93 25.23
CA THR A 316 -4.43 -19.58 26.48
C THR A 316 -3.90 -18.54 27.47
N TYR A 317 -4.45 -18.48 28.67
CA TYR A 317 -4.00 -17.57 29.72
C TYR A 317 -3.93 -18.29 31.07
N LYS A 318 -2.79 -18.17 31.77
CA LYS A 318 -2.50 -18.89 33.02
C LYS A 318 -2.81 -20.39 32.99
N GLY A 319 -2.54 -21.03 31.84
CA GLY A 319 -2.75 -22.46 31.64
C GLY A 319 -4.19 -22.87 31.34
N GLN A 320 -5.13 -21.93 31.19
CA GLN A 320 -6.50 -22.18 30.75
C GLN A 320 -6.69 -21.75 29.30
N ASN A 321 -7.36 -22.58 28.51
CA ASN A 321 -7.74 -22.29 27.13
C ASN A 321 -9.12 -21.64 27.11
N TYR A 322 -9.26 -20.57 26.35
CA TYR A 322 -10.49 -19.81 26.19
C TYR A 322 -10.91 -19.85 24.73
N THR A 323 -12.18 -20.10 24.48
CA THR A 323 -12.84 -19.76 23.20
C THR A 323 -13.02 -18.24 23.11
N HIS A 324 -13.36 -17.72 21.94
CA HIS A 324 -13.50 -16.27 21.74
C HIS A 324 -14.54 -15.65 22.69
N GLN A 325 -15.73 -16.28 22.82
CA GLN A 325 -16.77 -15.85 23.76
C GLN A 325 -16.34 -15.93 25.23
N GLN A 326 -15.58 -16.97 25.59
CA GLN A 326 -15.06 -17.10 26.95
C GLN A 326 -14.03 -16.01 27.26
N TRP A 327 -13.22 -15.62 26.27
CA TRP A 327 -12.23 -14.57 26.42
C TRP A 327 -12.88 -13.18 26.59
N LEU A 328 -13.92 -12.87 25.80
CA LEU A 328 -14.66 -11.62 25.92
C LEU A 328 -15.29 -11.47 27.32
N LYS A 329 -15.93 -12.53 27.82
CA LYS A 329 -16.50 -12.55 29.19
C LYS A 329 -15.41 -12.37 30.25
N PHE A 330 -14.27 -13.03 30.08
CA PHE A 330 -13.13 -12.90 30.98
C PHE A 330 -12.61 -11.44 31.00
N GLU A 331 -12.48 -10.79 29.85
CA GLU A 331 -12.04 -9.39 29.77
C GLU A 331 -13.03 -8.42 30.43
N GLU A 332 -14.34 -8.62 30.23
CA GLU A 332 -15.36 -7.83 30.91
C GLU A 332 -15.29 -7.97 32.44
N GLU A 333 -15.04 -9.17 32.96
CA GLU A 333 -14.88 -9.42 34.39
C GLU A 333 -13.60 -8.76 34.94
N GLN A 334 -12.47 -8.89 34.24
CA GLN A 334 -11.23 -8.21 34.64
C GLN A 334 -11.40 -6.69 34.64
N TYR A 335 -12.13 -6.14 33.67
CA TYR A 335 -12.42 -4.72 33.59
C TYR A 335 -13.35 -4.23 34.72
N LYS A 336 -14.35 -5.03 35.11
CA LYS A 336 -15.18 -4.75 36.30
C LYS A 336 -14.34 -4.75 37.58
N ILE A 337 -13.49 -5.76 37.78
CA ILE A 337 -12.58 -5.84 38.94
C ILE A 337 -11.63 -4.63 38.96
N TYR A 338 -11.10 -4.23 37.81
CA TYR A 338 -10.27 -3.03 37.69
C TYR A 338 -11.03 -1.76 38.10
N LYS A 339 -12.25 -1.56 37.61
CA LYS A 339 -13.09 -0.41 37.98
C LYS A 339 -13.47 -0.40 39.46
N GLU A 340 -13.76 -1.55 40.04
CA GLU A 340 -14.04 -1.67 41.48
C GLU A 340 -12.80 -1.38 42.34
N LYS A 341 -11.61 -1.80 41.90
CA LYS A 341 -10.33 -1.45 42.55
C LYS A 341 -10.02 0.04 42.44
N GLN A 342 -10.38 0.70 41.35
CA GLN A 342 -10.28 2.16 41.26
C GLN A 342 -11.25 2.87 42.20
N LYS A 343 -12.48 2.37 42.38
CA LYS A 343 -13.45 2.95 43.32
C LYS A 343 -13.07 2.78 44.79
N LYS A 344 -12.20 1.81 45.12
CA LYS A 344 -11.73 1.53 46.49
C LYS A 344 -10.40 2.18 46.86
N ARG A 345 -9.77 2.95 45.96
CA ARG A 345 -8.59 3.74 46.29
C ARG A 345 -8.99 5.20 46.50
N SER A 346 -9.05 5.60 47.76
CA SER A 346 -9.09 7.02 48.15
C SER A 346 -7.83 7.71 47.64
N PHE A 347 -8.00 8.94 47.16
CA PHE A 347 -6.96 9.84 46.67
C PHE A 347 -5.89 10.21 47.73
N TRP A 348 -6.03 9.75 48.98
CA TRP A 348 -5.17 10.14 50.11
C TRP A 348 -4.19 9.07 50.64
N ASP A 349 -4.23 7.81 50.18
CA ASP A 349 -3.39 6.75 50.77
C ASP A 349 -1.98 6.62 50.13
N PHE A 350 -1.34 7.73 49.76
CA PHE A 350 0.02 7.72 49.18
C PHE A 350 1.06 8.56 49.94
N TRP A 351 0.73 9.03 51.15
CA TRP A 351 1.71 9.65 52.06
C TRP A 351 1.61 9.06 53.47
N GLU A 352 2.10 7.84 53.61
CA GLU A 352 2.77 7.23 54.77
C GLU A 352 3.57 6.02 54.25
#